data_AF-A0A8J4RMD7-F1
#
_entry.id   AF-A0A8J4RMD7-F1
#
_cell.length_a   1.000
_cell.length_b   1.000
_cell.length_c   1.000
_cell.angle_alpha   90.00
_cell.angle_beta   90.00
_cell.angle_gamma   90.00
#
_symmetry.space_group_name_H-M   'P 1'
#
loop_
_entity.id
_entity.type
_entity.pdbx_description
1 polymer ?
#
loop_
_entity_poly.entity_id
_entity_poly.type
_entity_poly.pdbx_seq_one_letter_code
_entity_poly.pdbx_strand_id
1 'polypeptide(L)'
;MATITGYTETAQGYQDNTNVAVAAAPKHPNPPAKTVDTQSVLKRLQSELMALMMSGESGISAFPEEDNIFCWKGTIAGSKDTVFEGTEYKMSLSFPNDYPFKPPKVKFETGCFHPNVDVYGNICLDILQDKWSSAYDVRTILLSIQSLLGEPNISSPLNTQAAQLWSNQEEYRKMVEKLYKPPTAA
;
A
#
# COMPACT_ATOMS: atom_id res chain seq x y z
N MET A 1 -54.02 -47.75 27.06
CA MET A 1 -55.05 -47.90 28.12
C MET A 1 -54.80 -46.77 29.11
N ALA A 2 -55.61 -45.74 29.34
CA ALA A 2 -57.02 -45.46 29.05
C ALA A 2 -57.30 -43.92 29.05
N THR A 3 -58.30 -43.51 28.24
CA THR A 3 -59.33 -42.43 28.41
C THR A 3 -58.88 -40.99 28.76
N ILE A 4 -59.01 -39.99 27.87
CA ILE A 4 -60.21 -39.20 27.44
C ILE A 4 -60.95 -38.51 28.60
N THR A 5 -60.97 -37.17 28.62
CA THR A 5 -62.20 -36.37 28.78
C THR A 5 -61.96 -34.97 28.19
N GLY A 6 -62.74 -34.60 27.18
CA GLY A 6 -62.79 -33.22 26.65
C GLY A 6 -63.86 -32.40 27.37
N TYR A 7 -63.84 -31.09 27.16
CA TYR A 7 -65.03 -30.23 27.27
C TYR A 7 -64.97 -29.10 26.23
N THR A 8 -66.14 -28.83 25.69
CA THR A 8 -66.55 -27.97 24.58
C THR A 8 -66.75 -26.50 24.98
N GLU A 9 -66.52 -25.60 24.01
CA GLU A 9 -67.33 -24.42 23.58
C GLU A 9 -67.83 -23.44 24.67
N THR A 10 -67.55 -22.14 24.60
CA THR A 10 -68.41 -21.17 23.87
C THR A 10 -67.69 -19.91 23.40
N ALA A 11 -68.02 -19.49 22.18
CA ALA A 11 -67.77 -18.16 21.64
C ALA A 11 -68.63 -17.08 22.35
N GLN A 12 -68.08 -15.88 22.54
CA GLN A 12 -68.85 -14.64 22.57
C GLN A 12 -67.96 -13.52 22.00
N GLY A 13 -68.42 -12.89 20.92
CA GLY A 13 -67.62 -12.04 20.05
C GLY A 13 -67.41 -10.61 20.51
N TYR A 14 -66.55 -9.90 19.76
CA TYR A 14 -66.64 -8.46 19.58
C TYR A 14 -66.13 -8.10 18.18
N GLN A 15 -66.86 -7.19 17.53
CA GLN A 15 -66.65 -6.74 16.16
C GLN A 15 -65.52 -5.70 16.04
N ASP A 16 -64.72 -5.92 14.99
CA ASP A 16 -64.33 -5.00 13.92
C ASP A 16 -63.37 -3.80 14.13
N ASN A 17 -62.48 -3.73 13.13
CA ASN A 17 -61.59 -2.68 12.64
C ASN A 17 -60.68 -1.93 13.65
N THR A 18 -59.37 -1.90 13.42
CA THR A 18 -58.76 -0.87 12.57
C THR A 18 -57.33 -1.25 12.16
N ASN A 19 -56.99 -0.87 10.92
CA ASN A 19 -55.65 -0.80 10.34
C ASN A 19 -54.58 -0.36 11.35
N VAL A 20 -53.61 -1.23 11.64
CA VAL A 20 -52.33 -0.81 12.22
C VAL A 20 -51.26 -0.93 11.12
N ALA A 21 -50.98 0.22 10.51
CA ALA A 21 -49.84 0.40 9.63
C ALA A 21 -48.55 0.06 10.39
N VAL A 22 -47.72 -0.78 9.78
CA VAL A 22 -46.37 -1.07 10.27
C VAL A 22 -45.55 0.22 10.15
N ALA A 23 -45.33 0.91 11.27
CA ALA A 23 -44.47 2.08 11.32
C ALA A 23 -43.03 1.66 10.98
N ALA A 24 -42.54 2.12 9.83
CA ALA A 24 -41.15 1.97 9.46
C ALA A 24 -40.27 2.78 10.42
N ALA A 25 -39.28 2.13 11.04
CA ALA A 25 -38.25 2.78 11.83
C ALA A 25 -37.51 3.84 10.98
N PRO A 26 -37.09 4.97 11.58
CA PRO A 26 -36.38 6.00 10.83
C PRO A 26 -35.02 5.44 10.41
N LYS A 27 -34.81 5.34 9.09
CA LYS A 27 -33.48 5.08 8.52
C LYS A 27 -32.60 6.28 8.87
N HIS A 28 -31.69 6.11 9.80
CA HIS A 28 -30.57 7.04 9.95
C HIS A 28 -29.85 7.12 8.60
N PRO A 29 -29.66 8.32 8.02
CA PRO A 29 -28.81 8.45 6.85
C PRO A 29 -27.40 8.01 7.25
N ASN A 30 -26.83 7.08 6.47
CA ASN A 30 -25.40 6.79 6.55
C ASN A 30 -24.63 8.13 6.49
N PRO A 31 -23.60 8.33 7.32
CA PRO A 31 -22.78 9.53 7.21
C PRO A 31 -22.27 9.62 5.76
N PRO A 32 -22.25 10.83 5.16
CA PRO A 32 -21.74 10.98 3.81
C PRO A 32 -20.31 10.44 3.77
N ALA A 33 -20.02 9.58 2.79
CA ALA A 33 -18.66 9.19 2.49
C ALA A 33 -17.83 10.48 2.39
N LYS A 34 -16.75 10.59 3.17
CA LYS A 34 -15.87 11.76 3.12
C LYS A 34 -15.44 11.93 1.67
N THR A 35 -15.95 12.95 0.99
CA THR A 35 -15.54 13.29 -0.35
C THR A 35 -14.09 13.74 -0.23
N VAL A 36 -13.15 12.91 -0.66
CA VAL A 36 -11.76 13.31 -0.64
C VAL A 36 -11.60 14.48 -1.60
N ASP A 37 -11.09 15.58 -1.08
CA ASP A 37 -10.82 16.77 -1.90
C ASP A 37 -9.59 16.50 -2.76
N THR A 38 -9.79 16.12 -4.01
CA THR A 38 -8.73 15.90 -5.00
C THR A 38 -7.80 17.12 -5.10
N GLN A 39 -8.28 18.35 -4.85
CA GLN A 39 -7.44 19.55 -4.85
C GLN A 39 -6.44 19.56 -3.70
N SER A 40 -6.83 19.05 -2.52
CA SER A 40 -5.93 18.94 -1.38
C SER A 40 -4.80 17.94 -1.65
N VAL A 41 -5.10 16.84 -2.33
CA VAL A 41 -4.12 15.81 -2.71
C VAL A 41 -3.13 16.35 -3.75
N LEU A 42 -3.64 17.06 -4.77
CA LEU A 42 -2.81 17.72 -5.78
C LEU A 42 -1.79 18.67 -5.14
N LYS A 43 -2.24 19.55 -4.24
CA LYS A 43 -1.35 20.48 -3.51
C LYS A 43 -0.32 19.75 -2.67
N ARG A 44 -0.73 18.66 -2.01
CA ARG A 44 0.17 17.81 -1.22
C ARG A 44 1.29 17.23 -2.08
N LEU A 45 0.94 16.61 -3.22
CA LEU A 45 1.93 16.01 -4.14
C LEU A 45 2.87 17.04 -4.76
N GLN A 46 2.37 18.22 -5.12
CA GLN A 46 3.21 19.34 -5.59
C GLN A 46 4.21 19.80 -4.52
N SER A 47 3.76 19.90 -3.27
CA SER A 47 4.64 20.27 -2.15
C SER A 47 5.73 19.23 -1.92
N GLU A 48 5.41 17.94 -2.03
CA GLU A 48 6.40 16.86 -1.88
C GLU A 48 7.40 16.82 -3.03
N LEU A 49 6.95 17.11 -4.26
CA LEU A 49 7.86 17.22 -5.39
C LEU A 49 8.88 18.32 -5.15
N MET A 50 8.43 19.50 -4.71
CA MET A 50 9.33 20.59 -4.36
C MET A 50 10.26 20.22 -3.20
N ALA A 51 9.76 19.56 -2.15
CA ALA A 51 10.59 19.13 -1.03
C ALA A 51 11.68 18.14 -1.46
N LEU A 52 11.35 17.18 -2.32
CA LEU A 52 12.30 16.20 -2.87
C LEU A 52 13.35 16.87 -3.78
N MET A 53 12.94 17.81 -4.63
CA MET A 53 13.88 18.54 -5.49
C MET A 53 14.85 19.42 -4.68
N MET A 54 14.40 19.95 -3.55
CA MET A 54 15.19 20.83 -2.68
C MET A 54 16.02 20.07 -1.64
N SER A 55 15.80 18.77 -1.43
CA SER A 55 16.50 18.03 -0.37
C SER A 55 17.96 17.70 -0.70
N GLY A 56 18.34 17.71 -1.99
CA GLY A 56 19.71 17.44 -2.42
C GLY A 56 20.19 16.03 -2.11
N GLU A 57 19.25 15.08 -2.00
CA GLU A 57 19.57 13.69 -1.64
C GLU A 57 20.31 13.00 -2.79
N SER A 58 21.42 12.35 -2.46
CA SER A 58 22.20 11.61 -3.44
C SER A 58 21.60 10.23 -3.66
N GLY A 59 21.47 9.82 -4.92
CA GLY A 59 21.06 8.47 -5.28
C GLY A 59 19.56 8.19 -5.13
N ILE A 60 18.72 9.19 -4.86
CA ILE A 60 17.27 9.05 -4.99
C ILE A 60 16.70 10.20 -5.83
N SER A 61 15.69 9.90 -6.65
CA SER A 61 14.91 10.91 -7.35
C SER A 61 13.52 10.37 -7.67
N ALA A 62 12.55 11.24 -7.89
CA ALA A 62 11.27 10.86 -8.46
C ALA A 62 10.58 12.06 -9.11
N PHE A 63 9.85 11.80 -10.18
CA PHE A 63 9.11 12.80 -10.93
C PHE A 63 7.72 12.27 -11.32
N PRO A 64 6.70 13.14 -11.36
CA PRO A 64 5.41 12.78 -11.96
C PRO A 64 5.55 12.34 -13.41
N GLU A 65 4.72 11.39 -13.84
CA GLU A 65 4.52 11.12 -15.26
C GLU A 65 3.79 12.30 -15.92
N GLU A 66 4.07 12.56 -17.21
CA GLU A 66 3.71 13.79 -17.92
C GLU A 66 2.23 14.19 -17.76
N ASP A 67 1.34 13.20 -17.85
CA ASP A 67 -0.11 13.44 -17.88
C ASP A 67 -0.82 13.14 -16.55
N ASN A 68 -0.10 12.65 -15.53
CA ASN A 68 -0.73 12.19 -14.30
C ASN A 68 0.14 12.37 -13.06
N ILE A 69 -0.15 13.43 -12.29
CA ILE A 69 0.52 13.71 -11.01
C ILE A 69 0.30 12.65 -9.92
N PHE A 70 -0.67 11.74 -10.09
CA PHE A 70 -0.89 10.60 -9.18
C PHE A 70 -0.05 9.38 -9.55
N CYS A 71 0.76 9.45 -10.60
CA CYS A 71 1.69 8.39 -11.00
C CYS A 71 3.08 8.98 -11.19
N TRP A 72 4.06 8.47 -10.45
CA TRP A 72 5.44 8.97 -10.51
C TRP A 72 6.39 7.84 -10.89
N LYS A 73 7.49 8.23 -11.53
CA LYS A 73 8.66 7.38 -11.73
C LYS A 73 9.75 7.81 -10.76
N GLY A 74 10.18 6.86 -9.94
CA GLY A 74 11.29 7.02 -9.01
C GLY A 74 12.52 6.25 -9.49
N THR A 75 13.67 6.71 -9.04
CA THR A 75 14.97 6.05 -9.23
C THR A 75 15.67 5.99 -7.89
N ILE A 76 16.21 4.81 -7.55
CA ILE A 76 17.09 4.61 -6.39
C ILE A 76 18.40 3.96 -6.85
N ALA A 77 19.51 4.60 -6.52
CA ALA A 77 20.84 4.03 -6.62
C ALA A 77 21.17 3.23 -5.35
N GLY A 78 21.82 2.08 -5.53
CA GLY A 78 22.33 1.33 -4.40
C GLY A 78 23.44 2.07 -3.67
N SER A 79 23.36 2.11 -2.35
CA SER A 79 24.29 2.86 -1.50
C SER A 79 25.72 2.30 -1.61
N LYS A 80 26.70 3.19 -1.39
CA LYS A 80 28.11 2.82 -1.29
C LYS A 80 28.32 1.80 -0.17
N ASP A 81 29.31 0.93 -0.35
CA ASP A 81 29.74 -0.10 0.58
C ASP A 81 28.65 -1.18 0.84
N THR A 82 27.64 -1.26 -0.04
CA THR A 82 26.63 -2.33 -0.05
C THR A 82 26.82 -3.26 -1.24
N VAL A 83 26.16 -4.42 -1.22
CA VAL A 83 26.09 -5.35 -2.38
C VAL A 83 25.34 -4.77 -3.58
N PHE A 84 24.66 -3.63 -3.40
CA PHE A 84 23.93 -2.91 -4.43
C PHE A 84 24.70 -1.70 -4.98
N GLU A 85 25.90 -1.41 -4.47
CA GLU A 85 26.70 -0.29 -4.96
C GLU A 85 26.89 -0.34 -6.49
N GLY A 86 26.65 0.78 -7.16
CA GLY A 86 26.74 0.89 -8.63
C GLY A 86 25.51 0.42 -9.39
N THR A 87 24.47 -0.07 -8.71
CA THR A 87 23.17 -0.39 -9.32
C THR A 87 22.20 0.79 -9.25
N GLU A 88 21.24 0.83 -10.18
CA GLU A 88 20.17 1.82 -10.24
C GLU A 88 18.84 1.12 -10.55
N TYR A 89 17.81 1.41 -9.75
CA TYR A 89 16.50 0.79 -9.88
C TYR A 89 15.42 1.82 -10.17
N LYS A 90 14.68 1.60 -11.27
CA LYS A 90 13.45 2.33 -11.56
C LYS A 90 12.29 1.74 -10.77
N MET A 91 11.37 2.61 -10.34
CA MET A 91 10.16 2.24 -9.62
C MET A 91 8.97 3.11 -10.01
N SER A 92 7.78 2.54 -9.91
CA SER A 92 6.51 3.27 -10.01
C SER A 92 5.97 3.61 -8.63
N LEU A 93 5.48 4.83 -8.44
CA LEU A 93 4.69 5.23 -7.28
C LEU A 93 3.31 5.64 -7.77
N SER A 94 2.25 5.00 -7.26
CA SER A 94 0.86 5.33 -7.59
C SER A 94 0.11 5.77 -6.34
N PHE A 95 -0.34 7.02 -6.35
CA PHE A 95 -0.99 7.66 -5.21
C PHE A 95 -2.51 7.44 -5.28
N PRO A 96 -3.16 6.93 -4.22
CA PRO A 96 -4.60 6.78 -4.21
C PRO A 96 -5.29 8.15 -4.04
N ASN A 97 -6.58 8.20 -4.39
CA ASN A 97 -7.38 9.43 -4.24
C ASN A 97 -7.51 9.90 -2.78
N ASP A 98 -7.27 9.03 -1.80
CA ASP A 98 -7.28 9.34 -0.36
C ASP A 98 -5.88 9.53 0.24
N TYR A 99 -4.85 9.71 -0.60
CA TYR A 99 -3.54 10.17 -0.15
C TYR A 99 -3.65 11.55 0.55
N PRO A 100 -2.96 11.80 1.68
CA PRO A 100 -1.95 10.98 2.34
C PRO A 100 -2.50 10.05 3.44
N PHE A 101 -3.82 9.85 3.54
CA PHE A 101 -4.39 8.98 4.58
C PHE A 101 -4.21 7.50 4.28
N LYS A 102 -4.00 7.14 3.01
CA LYS A 102 -3.51 5.82 2.60
C LYS A 102 -2.14 5.93 1.92
N PRO A 103 -1.28 4.90 2.06
CA PRO A 103 0.02 4.87 1.42
C PRO A 103 -0.11 4.81 -0.11
N PRO A 104 0.90 5.32 -0.84
CA PRO A 104 1.01 5.05 -2.26
C PRO A 104 1.40 3.59 -2.48
N LYS A 105 1.02 3.05 -3.64
CA LYS A 105 1.54 1.76 -4.10
C LYS A 105 2.88 1.97 -4.77
N VAL A 106 3.93 1.34 -4.24
CA VAL A 106 5.29 1.42 -4.78
C VAL A 106 5.75 0.07 -5.28
N LYS A 107 6.37 0.05 -6.46
CA LYS A 107 6.89 -1.18 -7.08
C LYS A 107 8.19 -0.94 -7.81
N PHE A 108 9.10 -1.90 -7.71
CA PHE A 108 10.25 -1.97 -8.62
C PHE A 108 9.80 -2.30 -10.05
N GLU A 109 10.31 -1.54 -11.01
CA GLU A 109 10.19 -1.84 -12.45
C GLU A 109 11.43 -2.56 -12.96
N THR A 110 12.60 -2.14 -12.47
CA THR A 110 13.85 -2.88 -12.66
C THR A 110 13.82 -4.14 -11.81
N GLY A 111 14.15 -5.29 -12.39
CA GLY A 111 14.25 -6.55 -11.64
C GLY A 111 15.23 -6.44 -10.48
N CYS A 112 14.76 -6.72 -9.26
CA CYS A 112 15.54 -6.56 -8.03
C CYS A 112 15.66 -7.89 -7.29
N PHE A 113 16.88 -8.42 -7.20
CA PHE A 113 17.17 -9.60 -6.39
C PHE A 113 17.35 -9.18 -4.93
N HIS A 114 16.28 -9.28 -4.14
CA HIS A 114 16.24 -8.77 -2.75
C HIS A 114 15.32 -9.60 -1.85
N PRO A 115 15.65 -9.84 -0.56
CA PRO A 115 14.81 -10.65 0.33
C PRO A 115 13.37 -10.15 0.47
N ASN A 116 13.17 -8.84 0.47
CA ASN A 116 11.87 -8.19 0.66
C ASN A 116 11.21 -7.72 -0.65
N VAL A 117 11.66 -8.19 -1.80
CA VAL A 117 11.06 -7.88 -3.11
C VAL A 117 10.67 -9.17 -3.83
N ASP A 118 9.45 -9.23 -4.36
CA ASP A 118 9.00 -10.38 -5.15
C ASP A 118 9.31 -10.24 -6.65
N VAL A 119 9.00 -11.28 -7.41
CA VAL A 119 9.24 -11.33 -8.87
C VAL A 119 8.41 -10.30 -9.67
N TYR A 120 7.39 -9.70 -9.07
CA TYR A 120 6.54 -8.66 -9.67
C TYR A 120 6.92 -7.26 -9.20
N GLY A 121 8.01 -7.13 -8.45
CA GLY A 121 8.51 -5.88 -7.90
C GLY A 121 7.74 -5.35 -6.70
N ASN A 122 6.83 -6.13 -6.10
CA ASN A 122 6.17 -5.72 -4.86
C ASN A 122 7.19 -5.72 -3.70
N ILE A 123 7.06 -4.74 -2.82
CA ILE A 123 7.99 -4.50 -1.71
C ILE A 123 7.29 -4.83 -0.39
N CYS A 124 7.92 -5.66 0.45
CA CYS A 124 7.51 -5.84 1.84
C CYS A 124 8.22 -4.79 2.71
N LEU A 125 7.57 -3.67 2.93
CA LEU A 125 8.02 -2.58 3.81
C LEU A 125 6.83 -2.07 4.63
N ASP A 126 6.98 -2.04 5.96
CA ASP A 126 5.89 -1.76 6.91
C ASP A 126 5.32 -0.35 6.79
N ILE A 127 6.16 0.65 6.49
CA ILE A 127 5.70 2.02 6.25
C ILE A 127 4.79 2.13 5.01
N LEU A 128 4.83 1.18 4.07
CA LEU A 128 3.91 1.13 2.93
C LEU A 128 2.63 0.35 3.23
N GLN A 129 2.46 -0.12 4.47
CA GLN A 129 1.38 -1.00 4.91
C GLN A 129 0.77 -0.48 6.23
N ASP A 130 0.92 -1.24 7.31
CA ASP A 130 0.30 -1.03 8.61
C ASP A 130 0.96 0.09 9.42
N LYS A 131 2.22 0.44 9.13
CA LYS A 131 2.92 1.56 9.77
C LYS A 131 2.92 2.83 8.93
N TRP A 132 2.09 2.91 7.90
CA TRP A 132 1.93 4.14 7.15
C TRP A 132 1.47 5.30 8.05
N SER A 133 2.12 6.45 7.90
CA SER A 133 1.73 7.70 8.51
C SER A 133 1.50 8.74 7.43
N SER A 134 0.43 9.52 7.54
CA SER A 134 0.17 10.64 6.64
C SER A 134 1.23 11.76 6.72
N ALA A 135 2.15 11.68 7.70
CA ALA A 135 3.32 12.55 7.80
C ALA A 135 4.46 12.14 6.86
N TYR A 136 4.48 10.91 6.36
CA TYR A 136 5.50 10.46 5.41
C TYR A 136 5.25 11.06 4.02
N ASP A 137 6.34 11.38 3.36
CA ASP A 137 6.41 11.92 2.00
C ASP A 137 7.19 10.99 1.07
N VAL A 138 7.23 11.33 -0.23
CA VAL A 138 7.98 10.60 -1.26
C VAL A 138 9.45 10.46 -0.87
N ARG A 139 10.07 11.51 -0.32
CA ARG A 139 11.46 11.45 0.16
C ARG A 139 11.65 10.36 1.21
N THR A 140 10.80 10.32 2.23
CA THR A 140 10.85 9.33 3.31
C THR A 140 10.68 7.92 2.75
N ILE A 141 9.76 7.73 1.80
CA ILE A 141 9.55 6.43 1.14
C ILE A 141 10.82 5.99 0.40
N LEU A 142 11.38 6.84 -0.44
CA LEU A 142 12.56 6.51 -1.24
C LEU A 142 13.77 6.21 -0.37
N LEU A 143 14.05 7.04 0.66
CA LEU A 143 15.12 6.79 1.62
C LEU A 143 14.93 5.45 2.35
N SER A 144 13.69 5.15 2.76
CA SER A 144 13.40 3.89 3.45
C SER A 144 13.62 2.67 2.57
N ILE A 145 13.28 2.76 1.27
CA ILE A 145 13.54 1.68 0.31
C ILE A 145 15.05 1.55 0.03
N GLN A 146 15.77 2.67 -0.09
CA GLN A 146 17.23 2.66 -0.27
C GLN A 146 17.93 2.02 0.93
N SER A 147 17.52 2.35 2.16
CA SER A 147 18.02 1.69 3.38
C SER A 147 17.67 0.20 3.39
N LEU A 148 16.44 -0.16 3.01
CA LEU A 148 16.00 -1.56 2.94
C LEU A 148 16.90 -2.41 2.04
N LEU A 149 17.42 -1.86 0.92
CA LEU A 149 18.38 -2.58 0.06
C LEU A 149 19.64 -3.01 0.82
N GLY A 150 20.16 -2.15 1.70
CA GLY A 150 21.34 -2.46 2.51
C GLY A 150 21.04 -3.28 3.77
N GLU A 151 19.83 -3.16 4.30
CA GLU A 151 19.42 -3.71 5.58
C GLU A 151 18.06 -4.46 5.46
N PRO A 152 18.03 -5.62 4.79
CA PRO A 152 16.79 -6.36 4.56
C PRO A 152 16.25 -6.99 5.84
N ASN A 153 14.93 -7.15 5.89
CA ASN A 153 14.29 -8.01 6.88
C ASN A 153 14.28 -9.47 6.40
N ILE A 154 15.20 -10.27 6.90
CA ILE A 154 15.32 -11.71 6.58
C ILE A 154 14.33 -12.61 7.32
N SER A 155 13.58 -12.09 8.31
CA SER A 155 12.65 -12.91 9.12
C SER A 155 11.33 -13.21 8.40
N SER A 156 10.92 -12.35 7.46
CA SER A 156 9.70 -12.51 6.66
C SER A 156 9.97 -12.13 5.20
N PRO A 157 10.72 -12.97 4.45
CA PRO A 157 11.13 -12.65 3.09
C PRO A 157 10.03 -12.94 2.06
N LEU A 158 9.96 -12.09 1.03
CA LEU A 158 9.24 -12.39 -0.21
C LEU A 158 10.05 -13.28 -1.15
N ASN A 159 11.38 -13.19 -1.07
CA ASN A 159 12.32 -14.01 -1.83
C ASN A 159 13.20 -14.81 -0.87
N THR A 160 12.85 -16.07 -0.67
CA THR A 160 13.56 -16.98 0.25
C THR A 160 14.98 -17.29 -0.21
N GLN A 161 15.23 -17.34 -1.52
CA GLN A 161 16.57 -17.58 -2.06
C GLN A 161 17.50 -16.42 -1.74
N ALA A 162 17.05 -15.18 -1.95
CA ALA A 162 17.80 -13.99 -1.56
C ALA A 162 18.05 -13.95 -0.05
N ALA A 163 17.03 -14.24 0.77
CA ALA A 163 17.17 -14.26 2.23
C ALA A 163 18.19 -15.29 2.72
N GLN A 164 18.21 -16.49 2.14
CA GLN A 164 19.18 -17.54 2.48
C GLN A 164 20.61 -17.17 2.08
N LEU A 165 20.78 -16.48 0.96
CA LEU A 165 22.09 -16.07 0.47
C LEU A 165 22.65 -14.85 1.22
N TRP A 166 21.80 -14.07 1.91
CA TRP A 166 22.16 -12.78 2.50
C TRP A 166 23.35 -12.83 3.45
N SER A 167 23.54 -13.91 4.21
CA SER A 167 24.69 -14.03 5.12
C SER A 167 26.04 -14.12 4.40
N ASN A 168 26.06 -14.49 3.11
CA ASN A 168 27.26 -14.52 2.28
C ASN A 168 27.26 -13.33 1.30
N GLN A 169 27.73 -12.18 1.79
CA GLN A 169 27.71 -10.92 1.04
C GLN A 169 28.51 -10.97 -0.28
N GLU A 170 29.56 -11.78 -0.36
CA GLU A 170 30.35 -11.93 -1.59
C GLU A 170 29.56 -12.66 -2.69
N GLU A 171 28.96 -13.80 -2.35
CA GLU A 171 28.10 -14.52 -3.30
C GLU A 171 26.83 -13.74 -3.63
N TYR A 172 26.28 -13.03 -2.65
CA TYR A 172 25.13 -12.17 -2.86
C TYR A 172 25.43 -11.08 -3.90
N ARG A 173 26.57 -10.39 -3.77
CA ARG A 173 27.03 -9.38 -4.74
C ARG A 173 27.15 -9.98 -6.14
N LYS A 174 27.79 -11.16 -6.27
CA LYS A 174 27.90 -11.86 -7.56
C LYS A 174 26.52 -12.17 -8.18
N MET A 175 25.54 -12.51 -7.34
CA MET A 175 24.17 -12.75 -7.79
C MET A 175 23.46 -11.47 -8.23
N VAL A 176 23.63 -10.37 -7.49
CA VAL A 176 23.11 -9.05 -7.87
C VAL A 176 23.70 -8.63 -9.21
N GLU A 177 25.02 -8.65 -9.37
CA GLU A 177 25.71 -8.27 -10.62
C GLU A 177 25.25 -9.13 -11.82
N LYS A 178 25.06 -10.43 -11.59
CA LYS A 178 24.61 -11.37 -12.64
C LYS A 178 23.17 -11.11 -13.09
N LEU A 179 22.28 -10.78 -12.17
CA LEU A 179 20.84 -10.64 -12.44
C LEU A 179 20.43 -9.21 -12.78
N TYR A 180 21.20 -8.24 -12.32
CA TYR A 180 20.95 -6.83 -12.54
C TYR A 180 21.01 -6.50 -14.03
N LYS A 181 19.95 -5.85 -14.50
CA LYS A 181 19.87 -5.28 -15.85
C LYS A 181 19.66 -3.79 -15.67
N PRO A 182 20.60 -2.94 -16.13
CA PRO A 182 20.45 -1.52 -15.99
C PRO A 182 19.17 -1.06 -16.70
N PRO A 183 18.44 -0.08 -16.13
CA PRO A 183 17.27 0.46 -16.78
C PRO A 183 17.64 0.99 -18.16
N THR A 184 16.87 0.65 -19.19
CA THR A 184 17.05 1.27 -20.50
C THR A 184 16.80 2.78 -20.38
N ALA A 185 17.70 3.58 -20.96
CA ALA A 185 17.42 5.01 -21.15
C ALA A 185 16.15 5.12 -22.00
N ALA A 186 15.16 5.85 -21.49
CA ALA A 186 13.95 6.16 -22.23
C ALA A 186 14.28 7.18 -23.33
#